data_AF-A0A515D2L4-F1
#
_entry.id   AF-A0A515D2L4-F1
#
_cell.length_a   1.000
_cell.length_b   1.000
_cell.length_c   1.000
_cell.angle_alpha   90.00
_cell.angle_beta   90.00
_cell.angle_gamma   90.00
#
_symmetry.space_group_name_H-M   'P 1'
#
loop_
_entity.id
_entity.type
_entity.pdbx_description
1 polymer ?
#
loop_
_entity_poly.entity_id
_entity_poly.type
_entity_poly.pdbx_seq_one_letter_code
_entity_poly.pdbx_strand_id
1 'polypeptide(L)'
;MSENLKIRSISPAVPGWWAKFTENDADRTEWYSPVAAWALCDVKYNKQKDTSEHVLPVLTSEFGMTPHHPDEGYCELLYLPNHEFVFSGETYCYSWRMVPKKEAAE
;
A
#
# COMPACT_ATOMS: atom_id res chain seq x y z
N MET A 1 -6.79 -11.45 -9.88
CA MET A 1 -5.63 -10.75 -10.46
C MET A 1 -6.09 -10.13 -11.76
N SER A 2 -5.81 -8.85 -11.98
CA SER A 2 -6.01 -8.24 -13.29
C SER A 2 -5.19 -9.03 -14.31
N GLU A 3 -5.77 -9.39 -15.46
CA GLU A 3 -5.06 -10.09 -16.55
C GLU A 3 -3.87 -9.28 -17.10
N ASN A 4 -3.71 -8.06 -16.61
CA ASN A 4 -2.74 -7.06 -16.97
C ASN A 4 -1.51 -7.00 -16.03
N LEU A 5 -1.45 -7.85 -14.99
CA LEU A 5 -0.33 -7.88 -14.05
C LEU A 5 0.25 -9.29 -13.93
N LYS A 6 1.54 -9.42 -14.25
CA LYS A 6 2.31 -10.66 -14.07
C LYS A 6 3.46 -10.44 -13.11
N ILE A 7 3.46 -11.18 -12.01
CA ILE A 7 4.52 -11.14 -11.00
C ILE A 7 5.74 -11.92 -11.50
N ARG A 8 6.92 -11.29 -11.48
CA ARG A 8 8.20 -11.92 -11.82
C ARG A 8 8.95 -12.40 -10.58
N SER A 9 8.97 -11.59 -9.54
CA SER A 9 9.61 -11.92 -8.27
C SER A 9 9.03 -11.09 -7.13
N ILE A 10 9.11 -11.63 -5.92
CA ILE A 10 8.71 -10.95 -4.69
C ILE A 10 9.91 -10.93 -3.74
N SER A 11 10.20 -9.76 -3.17
CA SER A 11 11.24 -9.57 -2.15
C SER A 11 10.61 -8.99 -0.89
N PRO A 12 10.94 -9.48 0.32
CA PRO A 12 10.36 -8.96 1.56
C PRO A 12 10.70 -7.49 1.74
N ALA A 13 9.75 -6.71 2.27
CA ALA A 13 10.00 -5.34 2.66
C ALA A 13 10.64 -5.30 4.06
N VAL A 14 11.54 -4.34 4.29
CA VAL A 14 12.02 -4.06 5.64
C VAL A 14 10.85 -3.54 6.48
N PRO A 15 10.68 -3.97 7.75
CA PRO A 15 9.64 -3.43 8.62
C PRO A 15 9.70 -1.90 8.71
N GLY A 16 8.53 -1.26 8.70
CA GLY A 16 8.39 0.19 8.74
C GLY A 16 8.02 0.84 7.41
N TRP A 17 7.87 0.08 6.32
CA TRP A 17 7.28 0.59 5.07
C TRP A 17 5.74 0.56 5.12
N TRP A 18 5.12 1.67 4.76
CA TRP A 18 3.67 1.86 4.76
C TRP A 18 3.21 2.49 3.46
N ALA A 19 2.09 2.02 2.93
CA ALA A 19 1.33 2.69 1.89
C ALA A 19 0.28 3.58 2.55
N LYS A 20 0.36 4.88 2.31
CA LYS A 20 -0.60 5.89 2.75
C LYS A 20 -1.57 6.19 1.63
N PHE A 21 -2.85 6.18 1.97
CA PHE A 21 -3.94 6.53 1.10
C PHE A 21 -4.65 7.76 1.67
N THR A 22 -5.05 8.66 0.78
CA THR A 22 -5.81 9.86 1.15
C THR A 22 -7.09 9.83 0.35
N GLU A 23 -8.22 9.75 1.06
CA GLU A 23 -9.52 9.82 0.44
C GLU A 23 -9.83 11.25 -0.02
N ASN A 24 -10.58 11.35 -1.11
CA ASN A 24 -11.04 12.63 -1.63
C ASN A 24 -12.39 13.02 -1.02
N ASP A 25 -12.45 12.98 0.31
CA ASP A 25 -13.58 13.45 1.11
C ASP A 25 -13.29 14.85 1.68
N ALA A 26 -14.30 15.45 2.34
CA ALA A 26 -14.16 16.79 2.90
C ALA A 26 -13.09 16.88 3.99
N ASP A 27 -12.88 15.78 4.73
CA ASP A 27 -11.97 15.69 5.87
C ASP A 27 -10.57 15.19 5.48
N ARG A 28 -10.35 14.84 4.21
CA ARG A 28 -9.13 14.22 3.67
C ARG A 28 -8.68 13.03 4.51
N THR A 29 -9.60 12.10 4.77
CA THR A 29 -9.35 10.95 5.62
C THR A 29 -8.12 10.18 5.13
N GLU A 30 -7.16 9.97 6.03
CA GLU A 30 -5.94 9.23 5.75
C GLU A 30 -6.01 7.84 6.37
N TRP A 31 -5.60 6.84 5.61
CA TRP A 31 -5.41 5.49 6.13
C TRP A 31 -4.17 4.84 5.54
N TYR A 32 -3.69 3.83 6.26
CA TYR A 32 -2.40 3.21 5.99
C TYR A 32 -2.56 1.70 5.82
N SER A 33 -1.69 1.10 5.01
CA SER A 33 -1.55 -0.35 4.90
C SER A 33 -0.06 -0.72 5.00
N PRO A 34 0.31 -1.74 5.79
CA PRO A 34 1.71 -2.17 5.88
C PRO A 34 2.15 -2.77 4.54
N VAL A 35 3.33 -2.37 4.07
CA VAL A 35 3.94 -2.98 2.89
C VAL A 35 4.63 -4.27 3.33
N ALA A 36 4.07 -5.41 2.95
CA ALA A 36 4.62 -6.72 3.32
C ALA A 36 5.85 -7.08 2.47
N ALA A 37 5.83 -6.69 1.19
CA ALA A 37 6.86 -7.04 0.22
C ALA A 37 6.88 -6.06 -0.96
N TRP A 38 7.86 -6.23 -1.83
CA TRP A 38 7.99 -5.57 -3.12
C TRP A 38 7.88 -6.62 -4.22
N ALA A 39 6.95 -6.41 -5.15
CA ALA A 39 6.77 -7.27 -6.31
C ALA A 39 7.35 -6.59 -7.56
N LEU A 40 8.28 -7.25 -8.23
CA LEU A 40 8.67 -6.90 -9.59
C LEU A 40 7.62 -7.49 -10.53
N CYS A 41 6.93 -6.64 -11.28
CA CYS A 41 5.80 -6.99 -12.10
C CYS A 41 5.98 -6.49 -13.53
N ASP A 42 5.54 -7.30 -14.48
CA ASP A 42 5.24 -6.87 -15.84
C ASP A 42 3.79 -6.38 -15.86
N VAL A 43 3.57 -5.11 -16.19
CA VAL A 43 2.26 -4.45 -16.23
C VAL A 43 1.90 -4.06 -17.65
N LYS A 44 0.70 -4.44 -18.08
CA LYS A 44 0.16 -4.12 -19.40
C LYS A 44 -1.00 -3.15 -19.28
N TYR A 45 -0.76 -1.89 -19.64
CA TYR A 45 -1.82 -0.89 -19.62
C TYR A 45 -2.72 -0.98 -20.84
N ASN A 46 -4.03 -0.79 -20.64
CA ASN A 46 -4.97 -0.69 -21.73
C ASN A 46 -4.55 0.49 -22.65
N LYS A 47 -4.41 0.22 -23.95
CA LYS A 47 -3.90 1.14 -25.00
C LYS A 47 -2.39 1.24 -25.15
N GLN A 48 -1.58 0.57 -24.32
CA GLN A 48 -0.16 0.36 -24.61
C GLN A 48 0.05 -0.97 -25.33
N LYS A 49 0.91 -0.95 -26.36
CA LYS A 49 1.32 -2.16 -27.09
C LYS A 49 2.37 -2.95 -26.30
N ASP A 50 3.20 -2.24 -25.56
CA ASP A 50 4.33 -2.79 -24.83
C ASP A 50 4.00 -3.00 -23.35
N THR A 51 4.76 -3.89 -22.72
CA THR A 51 4.62 -4.20 -21.29
C THR A 51 5.65 -3.36 -20.53
N SER A 52 5.24 -2.73 -19.44
CA SER A 52 6.11 -1.91 -18.59
C SER A 52 6.53 -2.70 -17.36
N GLU A 53 7.78 -2.57 -16.94
CA GLU A 53 8.27 -3.18 -15.71
C GLU A 53 8.00 -2.21 -14.53
N HIS A 54 7.39 -2.72 -13.47
CA HIS A 54 7.08 -1.95 -12.26
C HIS A 54 7.51 -2.69 -11.01
N VAL A 55 8.02 -1.94 -10.03
CA VAL A 55 8.14 -2.42 -8.64
C VAL A 55 6.92 -1.91 -7.88
N LEU A 56 6.08 -2.83 -7.42
CA LEU A 56 4.82 -2.52 -6.75
C LEU A 56 4.86 -2.96 -5.28
N PRO A 57 4.25 -2.18 -4.36
CA PRO A 57 4.11 -2.61 -2.99
C PRO A 57 3.10 -3.76 -2.91
N VAL A 58 3.43 -4.80 -2.15
CA VAL A 58 2.51 -5.88 -1.81
C VAL A 58 1.80 -5.51 -0.52
N LEU A 59 0.49 -5.32 -0.62
CA LEU A 59 -0.35 -4.89 0.50
C LEU A 59 -1.19 -6.06 1.00
N THR A 60 -1.52 -6.00 2.30
CA THR A 60 -2.43 -6.96 2.93
C THR A 60 -3.88 -6.52 2.77
N SER A 61 -4.74 -7.45 2.40
CA SER A 61 -6.20 -7.29 2.31
C SER A 61 -6.91 -8.53 2.84
N GLU A 62 -8.24 -8.50 2.84
CA GLU A 62 -9.07 -9.68 3.13
C GLU A 62 -8.84 -10.85 2.16
N PHE A 63 -8.32 -10.56 0.95
CA PHE A 63 -8.00 -11.56 -0.07
C PHE A 63 -6.56 -12.07 0.02
N GLY A 64 -5.83 -11.69 1.07
CA GLY A 64 -4.43 -12.03 1.28
C GLY A 64 -3.47 -10.90 0.86
N MET A 65 -2.29 -11.28 0.37
CA MET A 65 -1.23 -10.35 0.00
C MET A 65 -1.13 -10.23 -1.52
N THR A 66 -1.39 -9.03 -2.05
CA THR A 66 -1.39 -8.77 -3.50
C THR A 66 -0.61 -7.50 -3.83
N PRO A 67 0.12 -7.46 -4.97
CA PRO A 67 0.68 -6.22 -5.47
C PRO A 67 -0.43 -5.18 -5.72
N HIS A 68 -0.24 -3.97 -5.22
CA HIS A 68 -1.14 -2.85 -5.45
C HIS A 68 -0.94 -2.32 -6.87
N HIS A 69 -1.95 -2.46 -7.73
CA HIS A 69 -1.86 -2.02 -9.11
C HIS A 69 -2.02 -0.49 -9.19
N PRO A 70 -1.26 0.23 -10.04
CA PRO A 70 -1.40 1.70 -10.15
C PRO A 70 -2.82 2.18 -10.50
N ASP A 71 -3.59 1.37 -11.24
CA ASP A 71 -5.00 1.65 -11.56
C ASP A 71 -5.96 1.47 -10.36
N GLU A 72 -5.54 0.82 -9.28
CA GLU A 72 -6.34 0.64 -8.05
C GLU A 72 -6.33 1.89 -7.15
N GLY A 73 -5.59 2.93 -7.55
CA GLY A 73 -5.52 4.21 -6.86
C GLY A 73 -4.09 4.56 -6.47
N TYR A 74 -3.84 5.85 -6.29
CA TYR A 74 -2.54 6.33 -5.84
C TYR A 74 -2.36 6.05 -4.34
N CYS A 75 -1.16 5.61 -3.97
CA CYS A 75 -0.70 5.60 -2.58
C CYS A 75 0.70 6.20 -2.48
N GLU A 76 0.96 6.86 -1.36
CA GLU A 76 2.30 7.34 -1.00
C GLU A 76 3.03 6.23 -0.24
N LEU A 77 4.25 5.89 -0.67
CA LEU A 77 5.10 4.92 0.03
C LEU A 77 6.01 5.65 1.02
N LEU A 78 5.81 5.38 2.31
CA LEU A 78 6.48 6.06 3.40
C LEU A 78 7.29 5.07 4.24
N TYR A 79 8.53 5.44 4.56
CA TYR A 79 9.34 4.72 5.53
C TYR A 79 9.20 5.35 6.92
N LEU A 80 8.41 4.71 7.78
CA LEU A 80 8.00 5.20 9.10
C LEU A 80 8.28 4.14 10.18
N PRO A 81 9.55 3.78 10.43
CA PRO A 81 9.92 2.70 11.34
C PRO A 81 9.64 3.01 12.82
N ASN A 82 9.55 4.30 13.18
CA ASN A 82 9.37 4.76 14.56
C ASN A 82 7.95 5.29 14.84
N HIS A 83 7.01 5.04 13.93
CA HIS A 83 5.61 5.41 14.13
C HIS A 83 4.81 4.20 14.57
N GLU A 84 3.89 4.43 15.48
CA GLU A 84 2.93 3.42 15.93
C GLU A 84 1.66 3.53 15.09
N PHE A 85 1.08 2.38 14.80
CA PHE A 85 -0.14 2.25 14.03
C PHE A 85 -1.12 1.35 14.76
N VAL A 86 -2.40 1.72 14.72
CA VAL A 86 -3.48 0.91 15.28
C VAL A 86 -4.36 0.44 14.13
N PHE A 87 -4.69 -0.85 14.15
CA PHE A 87 -5.61 -1.44 13.19
C PHE A 87 -7.01 -0.86 13.39
N SER A 88 -7.65 -0.37 12.33
CA SER A 88 -8.96 0.29 12.41
C SER A 88 -10.08 -0.66 12.83
N GLY A 89 -9.97 -1.96 12.54
CA GLY A 89 -10.90 -2.99 13.02
C GLY A 89 -12.30 -2.98 12.38
N GLU A 90 -12.54 -2.11 11.40
CA GLU A 90 -13.82 -2.04 10.69
C GLU A 90 -14.00 -3.28 9.79
N THR A 91 -15.23 -3.81 9.70
CA THR A 91 -15.52 -5.01 8.91
C THR A 91 -15.13 -4.79 7.44
N TYR A 92 -14.39 -5.74 6.86
CA TYR A 92 -13.84 -5.67 5.50
C TYR A 92 -12.84 -4.52 5.26
N CYS A 93 -12.34 -3.88 6.31
CA CYS A 93 -11.39 -2.78 6.23
C CYS A 93 -10.02 -3.22 6.76
N TYR A 94 -9.07 -3.47 5.85
CA TYR A 94 -7.67 -3.74 6.18
C TYR A 94 -6.87 -2.43 6.26
N SER A 95 -7.32 -1.52 7.11
CA SER A 95 -6.72 -0.18 7.26
C SER A 95 -6.12 0.03 8.64
N TRP A 96 -5.11 0.88 8.68
CA TRP A 96 -4.40 1.29 9.88
C TRP A 96 -4.45 2.81 10.00
N ARG A 97 -4.47 3.30 11.24
CA ARG A 97 -4.35 4.73 11.55
C ARG A 97 -3.05 4.96 12.30
N MET A 98 -2.32 5.99 11.88
CA MET A 98 -1.12 6.42 12.60
C MET A 98 -1.54 7.00 13.95
N VAL A 99 -0.88 6.57 15.02
CA VAL A 99 -1.06 7.16 16.34
C VAL A 99 -0.33 8.51 16.35
N PRO A 100 -1.01 9.63 16.68
CA PRO A 100 -0.33 10.91 16.86
C PRO A 100 0.75 10.75 17.92
N LYS A 101 1.98 11.20 17.64
CA LYS A 101 3.02 11.26 18.66
C LYS A 101 2.50 12.15 19.79
N LYS A 102 2.46 11.62 21.02
CA LYS A 102 2.26 12.46 22.20
C LYS A 102 3.42 13.46 22.21
N GLU A 103 3.09 14.75 22.13
CA GLU A 103 4.07 15.79 22.45
C GLU A 103 4.61 15.48 23.84
N ALA A 104 5.93 15.34 23.95
CA ALA A 104 6.56 15.22 25.26
C ALA A 104 6.22 16.50 26.02
N ALA A 105 5.48 16.37 27.13
CA ALA A 105 5.31 17.48 28.04
C ALA A 105 6.70 17.84 28.59
N GLU A 106 7.22 19.00 28.17
CA GLU A 106 8.39 19.64 28.78
C GLU A 106 8.08 20.14 30.20
#